data_AF-U2UXJ3-F1
#
_entry.id   AF-U2UXJ3-F1
#
_cell.length_a   1.000
_cell.length_b   1.000
_cell.length_c   1.000
_cell.angle_alpha   90.00
_cell.angle_beta   90.00
_cell.angle_gamma   90.00
#
_symmetry.space_group_name_H-M   'P 1'
#
loop_
_entity.id
_entity.type
_entity.pdbx_description
1 polymer ?
#
loop_
_entity_poly.entity_id
_entity_poly.type
_entity_poly.pdbx_seq_one_letter_code
_entity_poly.pdbx_strand_id
1 'polypeptide(L)'
;MGETWEDRMDMAISLAELSIESIPINALMAIPGTEMEGQAPLSSEEILRTIAIFRFINPTANIRLAAGRKLLPHNGAVALRAGASASITGNMLTTSGTTIKEDMQMLHDMGLTNKTAYTNVGTCGAH
;
A
#
# COMPACT_ATOMS: atom_id res chain seq x y z
N MET A 1 17.48 -3.18 5.75
CA MET A 1 17.32 -4.62 5.44
C MET A 1 17.97 -4.78 4.08
N GLY A 2 19.00 -5.62 3.95
CA GLY A 2 19.83 -5.71 2.74
C GLY A 2 19.19 -6.49 1.60
N GLU A 3 17.86 -6.45 1.48
CA GLU A 3 17.15 -7.12 0.40
C GLU A 3 17.50 -6.47 -0.94
N THR A 4 17.69 -7.32 -1.93
CA THR A 4 17.95 -6.95 -3.32
C THR A 4 16.64 -6.71 -4.07
N TRP A 5 16.75 -6.26 -5.31
CA TRP A 5 15.58 -6.13 -6.17
C TRP A 5 14.97 -7.49 -6.51
N GLU A 6 15.83 -8.48 -6.74
CA GLU A 6 15.50 -9.87 -7.01
C GLU A 6 14.71 -10.49 -5.86
N ASP A 7 15.11 -10.24 -4.61
CA ASP A 7 14.38 -10.73 -3.43
C ASP A 7 12.92 -10.22 -3.40
N ARG A 8 12.67 -8.98 -3.85
CA ARG A 8 11.31 -8.42 -3.94
C ARG A 8 10.49 -9.06 -5.07
N MET A 9 11.14 -9.38 -6.19
CA MET A 9 10.47 -10.08 -7.30
C MET A 9 10.08 -11.50 -6.89
N ASP A 10 11.01 -12.23 -6.28
CA ASP A 10 10.79 -13.61 -5.83
C ASP A 10 9.67 -13.65 -4.77
N MET A 11 9.63 -12.68 -3.88
CA MET A 11 8.52 -12.53 -2.93
C MET A 11 7.18 -12.27 -3.63
N ALA A 12 7.13 -11.35 -4.59
CA ALA A 12 5.91 -11.04 -5.32
C ALA A 12 5.36 -12.24 -6.09
N ILE A 13 6.24 -13.04 -6.71
CA ILE A 13 5.90 -14.28 -7.41
C ILE A 13 5.38 -15.33 -6.42
N SER A 14 6.10 -15.55 -5.32
CA SER A 14 5.71 -16.53 -4.30
C SER A 14 4.33 -16.23 -3.73
N LEU A 15 4.01 -14.96 -3.48
CA LEU A 15 2.68 -14.54 -3.00
C LEU A 15 1.59 -14.80 -4.05
N ALA A 16 1.89 -14.64 -5.33
CA ALA A 16 0.95 -14.92 -6.42
C ALA A 16 0.69 -16.42 -6.57
N GLU A 17 1.73 -17.26 -6.47
CA GLU A 17 1.60 -18.72 -6.50
C GLU A 17 0.74 -19.23 -5.34
N LEU A 18 0.88 -18.61 -4.17
CA LEU A 18 0.06 -18.89 -2.99
C LEU A 18 -1.34 -18.26 -3.05
N SER A 19 -1.67 -17.52 -4.12
CA SER A 19 -2.97 -16.85 -4.30
C SER A 19 -3.35 -15.95 -3.12
N ILE A 20 -2.39 -15.19 -2.58
CA ILE A 20 -2.62 -14.35 -1.41
C ILE A 20 -3.55 -13.18 -1.75
N GLU A 21 -4.65 -13.08 -1.01
CA GLU A 21 -5.66 -12.03 -1.23
C GLU A 21 -5.29 -10.68 -0.62
N SER A 22 -4.39 -10.64 0.37
CA SER A 22 -4.00 -9.39 1.02
C SER A 22 -2.52 -9.32 1.31
N ILE A 23 -1.87 -8.31 0.73
CA ILE A 23 -0.42 -8.13 0.77
C ILE A 23 -0.10 -6.79 1.43
N PRO A 24 0.32 -6.76 2.70
CA PRO A 24 0.82 -5.54 3.33
C PRO A 24 2.25 -5.26 2.87
N ILE A 25 2.49 -4.06 2.34
CA ILE A 25 3.83 -3.56 2.02
C ILE A 25 4.23 -2.53 3.08
N ASN A 26 5.39 -2.73 3.69
CA ASN A 26 5.98 -1.84 4.66
C ASN A 26 7.29 -1.29 4.10
N ALA A 27 7.40 0.03 3.98
CA ALA A 27 8.71 0.65 3.75
C ALA A 27 9.37 0.97 5.09
N LEU A 28 10.57 0.43 5.27
CA LEU A 28 11.36 0.57 6.49
C LEU A 28 11.62 2.06 6.79
N MET A 29 11.27 2.46 8.01
CA MET A 29 11.71 3.71 8.61
C MET A 29 12.61 3.33 9.79
N ALA A 30 13.89 3.68 9.71
CA ALA A 30 14.83 3.43 10.79
C ALA A 30 14.40 4.21 12.05
N ILE A 31 14.38 3.53 13.20
CA ILE A 31 14.00 4.13 14.50
C ILE A 31 15.22 4.08 15.43
N PRO A 32 15.52 5.16 16.16
CA PRO A 32 16.60 5.16 17.13
C PRO A 32 16.51 4.03 18.16
N GLY A 33 17.64 3.39 18.45
CA GLY A 33 17.74 2.26 19.38
C GLY A 33 17.34 0.90 18.79
N THR A 34 17.00 0.83 17.49
CA THR A 34 16.79 -0.45 16.79
C THR A 34 18.07 -0.90 16.09
N GLU A 35 18.22 -2.21 15.84
CA GLU A 35 19.35 -2.75 15.06
C GLU A 35 19.45 -2.13 13.65
N MET A 36 18.36 -1.52 13.17
CA MET A 36 18.24 -0.93 11.84
C MET A 36 18.35 0.61 11.84
N GLU A 37 18.70 1.24 12.96
CA GLU A 37 18.79 2.70 13.10
C GLU A 37 19.67 3.39 12.04
N GLY A 38 20.77 2.75 11.61
CA GLY A 38 21.71 3.29 10.63
C GLY A 38 21.36 3.00 9.15
N GLN A 39 20.23 2.36 8.88
CA GLN A 39 19.85 1.98 7.51
C GLN A 39 19.31 3.19 6.74
N ALA A 40 19.87 3.42 5.54
CA ALA A 40 19.34 4.43 4.64
C ALA A 40 17.91 4.07 4.21
N PRO A 41 16.96 5.02 4.20
CA PRO A 41 15.61 4.78 3.71
C PRO A 41 15.63 4.53 2.19
N LEU A 42 14.72 3.68 1.72
CA LEU A 42 14.47 3.54 0.30
C LEU A 42 13.98 4.87 -0.29
N SER A 43 14.37 5.15 -1.53
CA SER A 43 13.84 6.30 -2.26
C SER A 43 12.34 6.12 -2.52
N SER A 44 11.62 7.23 -2.66
CA SER A 44 10.19 7.19 -3.00
C SER A 44 9.95 6.44 -4.32
N GLU A 45 10.86 6.58 -5.28
CA GLU A 45 10.78 5.89 -6.57
C GLU A 45 10.88 4.37 -6.41
N GLU A 46 11.83 3.89 -5.60
CA GLU A 46 12.01 2.46 -5.32
C GLU A 46 10.77 1.86 -4.64
N ILE A 47 10.17 2.59 -3.69
CA ILE A 47 8.95 2.16 -3.01
C ILE A 47 7.78 2.09 -4.00
N LEU A 48 7.60 3.11 -4.85
CA LEU A 48 6.52 3.14 -5.84
C LEU A 48 6.70 2.06 -6.91
N ARG A 49 7.93 1.83 -7.37
CA ARG A 49 8.27 0.76 -8.32
C ARG A 49 7.95 -0.62 -7.73
N THR A 50 8.29 -0.83 -6.46
CA THR A 50 7.96 -2.06 -5.74
C THR A 50 6.45 -2.28 -5.67
N ILE A 51 5.68 -1.26 -5.27
CA ILE A 51 4.20 -1.33 -5.23
C ILE A 51 3.62 -1.66 -6.62
N ALA A 52 4.13 -1.02 -7.68
CA ALA A 52 3.67 -1.23 -9.04
C ALA A 52 3.89 -2.66 -9.53
N ILE A 53 5.05 -3.26 -9.23
CA ILE A 53 5.32 -4.64 -9.64
C ILE A 53 4.54 -5.64 -8.80
N PHE A 54 4.39 -5.41 -7.50
CA PHE A 54 3.50 -6.23 -6.69
C PHE A 54 2.07 -6.23 -7.26
N ARG A 55 1.55 -5.07 -7.69
CA ARG A 55 0.25 -4.99 -8.37
C ARG A 55 0.23 -5.73 -9.70
N PHE A 56 1.27 -5.57 -10.51
CA PHE A 56 1.36 -6.22 -11.80
C PHE A 56 1.32 -7.75 -11.68
N ILE A 57 2.08 -8.31 -10.73
CA ILE A 57 2.17 -9.75 -10.49
C ILE A 57 0.94 -10.28 -9.73
N ASN A 58 0.38 -9.49 -8.82
CA ASN A 58 -0.78 -9.86 -7.98
C ASN A 58 -2.00 -8.96 -8.32
N PRO A 59 -2.61 -9.09 -9.50
CA PRO A 59 -3.58 -8.12 -10.02
C PRO A 59 -4.85 -8.03 -9.17
N THR A 60 -5.29 -9.12 -8.55
CA THR A 60 -6.52 -9.18 -7.74
C THR A 60 -6.28 -8.95 -6.24
N ALA A 61 -5.02 -9.02 -5.78
CA ALA A 61 -4.71 -8.90 -4.36
C ALA A 61 -4.95 -7.49 -3.83
N ASN A 62 -5.36 -7.38 -2.57
CA ASN A 62 -5.45 -6.12 -1.85
C ASN A 62 -4.06 -5.73 -1.32
N ILE A 63 -3.38 -4.86 -2.07
CA ILE A 63 -2.04 -4.37 -1.71
C ILE A 63 -2.19 -3.16 -0.80
N ARG A 64 -1.72 -3.27 0.44
CA ARG A 64 -1.91 -2.25 1.47
C ARG A 64 -0.59 -1.62 1.87
N LEU A 65 -0.46 -0.31 1.73
CA LEU A 65 0.67 0.41 2.30
C LEU A 65 0.46 0.55 3.81
N ALA A 66 1.21 -0.25 4.58
CA ALA A 66 1.05 -0.36 6.03
C ALA A 66 1.98 0.58 6.82
N ALA A 67 3.25 0.67 6.43
CA ALA A 67 4.23 1.60 6.99
C ALA A 67 5.05 2.30 5.89
N GLY A 68 5.65 3.45 6.23
CA GLY A 68 6.55 4.19 5.32
C GLY A 68 5.87 5.22 4.42
N ARG A 69 4.60 5.55 4.69
CA ARG A 69 3.84 6.58 3.99
C ARG A 69 4.53 7.96 3.94
N LYS A 70 5.28 8.30 5.00
CA LYS A 70 6.09 9.52 5.08
C LYS A 70 7.25 9.59 4.09
N LEU A 71 7.69 8.44 3.58
CA LEU A 71 8.75 8.35 2.58
C LEU A 71 8.23 8.63 1.16
N LEU A 72 6.93 8.90 1.01
CA LEU A 72 6.29 9.13 -0.27
C LEU A 72 5.75 10.56 -0.39
N PRO A 73 5.83 11.18 -1.58
CA PRO A 73 5.21 12.47 -1.86
C PRO A 73 3.72 12.49 -1.53
N HIS A 74 3.22 13.68 -1.19
CA HIS A 74 1.79 13.90 -0.89
C HIS A 74 1.24 12.89 0.12
N ASN A 75 2.07 12.54 1.12
CA ASN A 75 1.72 11.59 2.17
C ASN A 75 1.15 10.28 1.59
N GLY A 76 1.86 9.67 0.64
CA GLY A 76 1.48 8.37 0.08
C GLY A 76 0.29 8.34 -0.89
N ALA A 77 -0.32 9.48 -1.24
CA ALA A 77 -1.34 9.55 -2.29
C ALA A 77 -0.87 8.89 -3.60
N VAL A 78 0.41 9.09 -3.94
CA VAL A 78 1.05 8.50 -5.12
C VAL A 78 1.07 6.98 -5.12
N ALA A 79 1.07 6.32 -3.96
CA ALA A 79 1.06 4.85 -3.87
C ALA A 79 -0.25 4.25 -4.38
N LEU A 80 -1.39 4.93 -4.14
CA LEU A 80 -2.69 4.48 -4.63
C LEU A 80 -2.75 4.52 -6.16
N ARG A 81 -2.09 5.51 -6.78
CA ARG A 81 -1.92 5.54 -8.26
C ARG A 81 -0.95 4.48 -8.76
N ALA A 82 0.07 4.15 -7.98
CA ALA A 82 1.05 3.13 -8.33
C ALA A 82 0.55 1.69 -8.16
N GLY A 83 -0.65 1.47 -7.60
CA GLY A 83 -1.26 0.13 -7.50
C GLY A 83 -1.61 -0.33 -6.09
N ALA A 84 -1.35 0.46 -5.05
CA ALA A 84 -1.86 0.16 -3.72
C ALA A 84 -3.41 0.26 -3.71
N SER A 85 -4.07 -0.74 -3.14
CA SER A 85 -5.52 -0.75 -2.92
C SER A 85 -5.94 0.11 -1.73
N ALA A 86 -5.07 0.23 -0.72
CA ALA A 86 -5.34 1.01 0.47
C ALA A 86 -4.04 1.46 1.15
N SER A 87 -4.18 2.43 2.04
CA SER A 87 -3.15 2.82 3.01
C SER A 87 -3.76 2.76 4.41
N ILE A 88 -2.97 2.40 5.41
CA ILE A 88 -3.37 2.59 6.81
C ILE A 88 -3.56 4.09 7.04
N THR A 89 -4.64 4.45 7.74
CA THR A 89 -5.07 5.84 7.95
C THR A 89 -4.86 6.30 9.39
N GLY A 90 -4.89 7.61 9.60
CA GLY A 90 -4.86 8.20 10.93
C GLY A 90 -3.53 7.97 11.67
N ASN A 91 -3.62 8.02 13.00
CA ASN A 91 -2.51 7.76 13.92
C ASN A 91 -2.14 6.27 14.05
N MET A 92 -2.78 5.37 13.28
CA MET A 92 -2.40 3.94 13.28
C MET A 92 -1.06 3.71 12.58
N LEU A 93 -0.66 4.63 11.70
CA LEU A 93 0.73 4.81 11.33
C LEU A 93 1.39 5.58 12.47
N THR A 94 2.07 4.88 13.36
CA THR A 94 2.80 5.45 14.51
C THR A 94 3.74 6.60 14.13
N THR A 95 4.08 6.71 12.83
CA THR A 95 4.93 7.76 12.32
C THR A 95 4.23 8.82 11.48
N SER A 96 3.08 8.63 10.82
CA SER A 96 2.62 9.57 9.77
C SER A 96 2.08 10.91 10.30
N GLY A 97 1.44 10.91 11.48
CA GLY A 97 0.85 12.12 12.07
C GLY A 97 -0.33 12.71 11.28
N THR A 98 -0.90 11.95 10.34
CA THR A 98 -2.05 12.38 9.52
C THR A 98 -3.35 11.98 10.20
N THR A 99 -4.35 12.84 10.13
CA THR A 99 -5.69 12.55 10.67
C THR A 99 -6.54 11.79 9.66
N ILE A 100 -7.55 11.05 10.16
CA ILE A 100 -8.53 10.36 9.31
C ILE A 100 -9.23 11.34 8.35
N LYS A 101 -9.49 12.58 8.79
CA LYS A 101 -10.14 13.61 7.96
C LYS A 101 -9.30 13.97 6.74
N GLU A 102 -7.99 14.17 6.95
CA GLU A 102 -7.05 14.48 5.87
C GLU A 102 -6.92 13.30 4.89
N ASP A 103 -6.95 12.07 5.39
CA ASP A 103 -6.94 10.87 4.54
C ASP A 103 -8.19 10.75 3.67
N MET A 104 -9.35 11.05 4.23
CA MET A 104 -10.60 11.04 3.47
C MET A 104 -10.62 12.15 2.41
N GLN A 105 -10.08 13.33 2.71
CA GLN A 105 -9.95 14.42 1.74
C GLN A 105 -9.01 14.02 0.59
N MET A 106 -7.86 13.42 0.91
CA MET A 106 -6.90 12.92 -0.08
C MET A 106 -7.54 11.90 -1.03
N LEU A 107 -8.32 10.94 -0.51
CA LEU A 107 -9.04 9.97 -1.34
C LEU A 107 -10.05 10.67 -2.27
N HIS A 108 -10.82 11.62 -1.73
CA HIS A 108 -11.80 12.39 -2.49
C HIS A 108 -11.15 13.18 -3.63
N ASP A 109 -10.03 13.87 -3.37
CA ASP A 109 -9.31 14.66 -4.37
C ASP A 109 -8.70 13.79 -5.49
N MET A 110 -8.47 12.52 -5.19
CA MET A 110 -8.03 11.51 -6.17
C MET A 110 -9.18 10.84 -6.93
N GLY A 111 -10.44 11.19 -6.64
CA GLY A 111 -11.62 10.52 -7.20
C GLY A 111 -11.85 9.10 -6.67
N LEU A 112 -11.22 8.74 -5.56
CA LEU A 112 -11.35 7.43 -4.91
C LEU A 112 -12.37 7.48 -3.77
N THR A 113 -12.93 6.32 -3.43
CA THR A 113 -13.93 6.20 -2.37
C THR A 113 -13.69 4.97 -1.50
N ASN A 114 -13.97 5.10 -0.20
CA ASN A 114 -14.03 4.01 0.78
C ASN A 114 -15.42 3.35 0.80
N LYS A 115 -16.37 3.80 -0.03
CA LYS A 115 -17.66 3.12 -0.11
C LYS A 115 -17.45 1.80 -0.86
N THR A 116 -17.82 0.68 -0.24
CA THR A 116 -17.96 -0.59 -0.94
C THR A 116 -18.81 -0.35 -2.18
N ALA A 117 -18.31 -0.75 -3.35
CA ALA A 117 -19.14 -0.85 -4.53
C ALA A 117 -20.15 -1.97 -4.26
N TYR A 118 -21.29 -1.63 -3.65
CA TYR A 118 -22.47 -2.46 -3.73
C TYR A 118 -22.88 -2.44 -5.20
N THR A 119 -22.33 -3.35 -6.00
CA THR A 119 -22.99 -3.73 -7.24
C THR A 119 -24.34 -4.26 -6.83
N ASN A 120 -25.41 -3.49 -7.08
CA ASN A 120 -26.77 -3.98 -7.04
C ASN A 120 -26.80 -5.25 -7.90
N VAL A 121 -26.77 -6.41 -7.24
CA VAL A 121 -27.09 -7.67 -7.90
C VAL A 121 -28.59 -7.59 -8.11
N GLY A 122 -28.99 -7.05 -9.25
CA GLY A 122 -30.33 -7.21 -9.74
C GLY A 122 -30.58 -8.69 -9.95
N THR A 123 -31.51 -9.25 -9.19
CA THR A 123 -32.27 -10.41 -9.66
C THR A 123 -33.69 -9.95 -9.89
N CYS A 124 -33.97 -9.69 -11.16
CA CYS A 124 -35.29 -9.73 -11.73
C CYS A 124 -35.78 -11.21 -11.73
N GLY A 125 -37.07 -11.42 -11.48
CA GLY A 125 -37.79 -12.69 -11.64
C GLY A 125 -38.01 -13.45 -10.31
N ALA A 126 -39.16 -14.06 -10.03
CA ALA A 126 -40.41 -14.22 -10.74
C ALA A 126 -41.48 -14.73 -9.75
N HIS A 127 -42.75 -14.43 -10.05
CA HIS A 127 -44.02 -14.93 -9.48
C HIS A 127 -44.50 -14.39 -8.14
#